data_AF-A0AAD5NUK4-F1
#
_entry.id   AF-A0AAD5NUK4-F1
#
_cell.length_a   1.000
_cell.length_b   1.000
_cell.length_c   1.000
_cell.angle_alpha   90.00
_cell.angle_beta   90.00
_cell.angle_gamma   90.00
#
_symmetry.space_group_name_H-M   'P 1'
#
loop_
_entity.id
_entity.type
_entity.pdbx_description
1 polymer ?
#
loop_
_entity_poly.entity_id
_entity_poly.type
_entity_poly.pdbx_seq_one_letter_code
_entity_poly.pdbx_strand_id
1 'polypeptide(L)'
;MEAAPDPPRNLPTRHKCPACYKQFKRKNHLVEHMKISFHSVHQPKCAVCQKHCKSFESLRVHLTGPLAKENCLTVFSEQGCNHCLKIFDNPDSLSNHKEACCLSAPAPLGTTLPCAESEKKISGVVDLNDTARGPQAVAMDCEMVGGGSDETLDLCARVCLVDADENVIFHAYVQPLIPVTNYRYEITGLTEEHLKDAVPLNEVRDKILEILYNGESISRLRLDGGKARLLVGHNIKHDLDSLRMNYPDHMLRDTANYRPLMKTNLVSHSLKYLTKTYLGYDIQSGVHDPYEDSVSVMRLYKKFCQQDHHQLEEIGYQKISNGFDSYKSKELEKMNPSELYEISRSNYRCWCLDLRQNVQP
;
A
#
# COMPACT_ATOMS: atom_id res chain seq x y z
N MET A 1 -41.59 -58.24 8.61
CA MET A 1 -40.99 -57.59 7.43
C MET A 1 -40.22 -56.39 7.93
N GLU A 2 -38.96 -56.61 8.31
CA GLU A 2 -38.05 -55.51 8.65
C GLU A 2 -37.62 -54.87 7.33
N ALA A 3 -37.92 -53.59 7.17
CA ALA A 3 -37.49 -52.81 6.02
C ALA A 3 -35.98 -52.61 6.09
N ALA A 4 -35.27 -53.01 5.03
CA ALA A 4 -33.83 -52.78 4.91
C ALA A 4 -33.52 -51.27 4.96
N PRO A 5 -32.41 -50.86 5.59
CA PRO A 5 -31.99 -49.45 5.61
C PRO A 5 -31.61 -48.99 4.20
N ASP A 6 -32.11 -47.81 3.82
CA ASP A 6 -31.79 -47.14 2.56
C ASP A 6 -30.26 -47.02 2.38
N PRO A 7 -29.73 -47.25 1.17
CA PRO A 7 -28.30 -47.09 0.90
C PRO A 7 -27.87 -45.62 1.10
N PRO A 8 -26.65 -45.35 1.58
CA PRO A 8 -26.18 -44.00 1.83
C PRO A 8 -26.22 -43.19 0.53
N ARG A 9 -27.05 -42.15 0.50
CA ARG A 9 -27.06 -41.18 -0.60
C ARG A 9 -25.67 -40.59 -0.75
N ASN A 10 -25.01 -40.87 -1.87
CA ASN A 10 -23.73 -40.26 -2.25
C ASN A 10 -23.87 -38.73 -2.17
N LEU A 11 -23.31 -38.12 -1.12
CA LEU A 11 -23.30 -36.67 -0.97
C LEU A 11 -22.51 -36.08 -2.14
N PRO A 12 -23.07 -35.12 -2.89
CA PRO A 12 -22.39 -34.57 -4.07
C PRO A 12 -21.09 -33.89 -3.65
N THR A 13 -19.96 -34.42 -4.12
CA THR A 13 -18.60 -33.92 -3.86
C THR A 13 -18.53 -32.42 -4.09
N ARG A 14 -18.25 -31.65 -3.03
CA ARG A 14 -18.05 -30.20 -3.12
C ARG A 14 -16.59 -29.91 -3.41
N HIS A 15 -16.33 -29.02 -4.36
CA HIS A 15 -14.98 -28.57 -4.67
C HIS A 15 -14.66 -27.32 -3.83
N LYS A 16 -13.74 -27.44 -2.89
CA LYS A 16 -13.37 -26.36 -1.96
C LYS A 16 -12.10 -25.66 -2.43
N CYS A 17 -12.11 -24.33 -2.46
CA CYS A 17 -10.90 -23.53 -2.67
C CYS A 17 -10.00 -23.61 -1.42
N PRO A 18 -8.70 -23.95 -1.55
CA PRO A 18 -7.80 -24.08 -0.40
C PRO A 18 -7.44 -22.73 0.22
N ALA A 19 -7.54 -21.63 -0.52
CA ALA A 19 -7.17 -20.31 -0.04
C ALA A 19 -8.30 -19.61 0.74
N CYS A 20 -9.49 -19.47 0.13
CA CYS A 20 -10.60 -18.72 0.73
C CYS A 20 -11.74 -19.60 1.28
N TYR A 21 -11.62 -20.93 1.13
CA TYR A 21 -12.59 -21.93 1.60
C TYR A 21 -13.99 -21.87 1.00
N LYS A 22 -14.19 -21.11 -0.09
CA LYS A 22 -15.43 -21.16 -0.89
C LYS A 22 -15.63 -22.57 -1.46
N GLN A 23 -16.88 -23.02 -1.48
CA GLN A 23 -17.25 -24.34 -1.99
C GLN A 23 -18.09 -24.21 -3.26
N PHE A 24 -17.82 -25.09 -4.23
CA PHE A 24 -18.47 -25.11 -5.53
C PHE A 24 -19.10 -26.48 -5.79
N LYS A 25 -20.27 -26.49 -6.43
CA LYS A 25 -20.95 -27.73 -6.84
C LYS A 25 -20.27 -28.42 -8.02
N ARG A 26 -19.57 -27.65 -8.87
CA ARG A 26 -18.92 -28.12 -10.09
C ARG A 26 -17.46 -27.69 -10.11
N LYS A 27 -16.58 -28.53 -10.66
CA LYS A 27 -15.13 -28.28 -10.71
C LYS A 27 -14.77 -27.08 -11.59
N ASN A 28 -15.43 -26.93 -12.73
CA ASN A 28 -15.23 -25.78 -13.63
C ASN A 28 -15.47 -24.43 -12.94
N HIS A 29 -16.44 -24.33 -12.02
CA HIS A 29 -16.69 -23.11 -11.26
C HIS A 29 -15.58 -22.82 -10.24
N LEU A 30 -14.97 -23.87 -9.66
CA LEU A 30 -13.77 -23.69 -8.83
C LEU A 30 -12.61 -23.16 -9.67
N VAL A 31 -12.37 -23.75 -10.84
CA VAL A 31 -11.30 -23.28 -11.76
C VAL A 31 -11.51 -21.82 -12.12
N GLU A 32 -12.72 -21.42 -12.50
CA GLU A 32 -13.04 -20.03 -12.83
C GLU A 32 -12.82 -19.09 -11.64
N HIS A 33 -13.23 -19.51 -10.44
CA HIS A 33 -12.96 -18.77 -9.23
C HIS A 33 -11.45 -18.57 -8.98
N MET A 34 -10.63 -19.61 -9.18
CA MET A 34 -9.18 -19.53 -8.97
C MET A 34 -8.50 -18.57 -9.96
N LYS A 35 -8.98 -18.50 -11.21
CA LYS A 35 -8.48 -17.57 -12.23
C LYS A 35 -8.68 -16.10 -11.85
N ILE A 36 -9.85 -15.76 -11.31
CA ILE A 36 -10.22 -14.37 -11.05
C ILE A 36 -9.94 -13.90 -9.62
N SER A 37 -9.56 -14.81 -8.71
CA SER A 37 -9.35 -14.48 -7.29
C SER A 37 -7.91 -14.20 -6.92
N PHE A 38 -6.96 -14.54 -7.81
CA PHE A 38 -5.54 -14.19 -7.69
C PHE A 38 -4.97 -14.55 -6.31
N HIS A 39 -5.32 -15.75 -5.84
CA HIS A 39 -4.91 -16.22 -4.54
C HIS A 39 -3.39 -16.36 -4.48
N SER A 40 -2.77 -15.79 -3.46
CA SER A 40 -1.32 -15.87 -3.28
C SER A 40 -0.96 -15.71 -1.82
N VAL A 41 0.27 -16.08 -1.49
CA VAL A 41 0.87 -15.91 -0.16
C VAL A 41 0.89 -14.45 0.30
N HIS A 42 0.84 -13.50 -0.63
CA HIS A 42 0.84 -12.07 -0.33
C HIS A 42 -0.52 -11.51 0.08
N GLN A 43 -1.60 -12.28 -0.08
CA GLN A 43 -2.93 -11.84 0.33
C GLN A 43 -3.04 -11.82 1.85
N PRO A 44 -3.75 -10.83 2.44
CA PRO A 44 -4.07 -10.82 3.86
C PRO A 44 -4.66 -12.17 4.30
N LYS A 45 -4.12 -12.75 5.37
CA LYS A 45 -4.52 -14.09 5.85
C LYS A 45 -4.86 -14.05 7.33
N CYS A 46 -5.93 -14.75 7.70
CA CYS A 46 -6.28 -14.94 9.10
C CYS A 46 -5.28 -15.86 9.79
N ALA A 47 -4.63 -15.40 10.87
CA ALA A 47 -3.68 -16.21 11.62
C ALA A 47 -4.31 -17.44 12.31
N VAL A 48 -5.61 -17.37 12.66
CA VAL A 48 -6.32 -18.48 13.32
C VAL A 48 -6.70 -19.57 12.31
N CYS A 49 -7.46 -19.21 11.28
CA CYS A 49 -8.05 -20.19 10.36
C CYS A 49 -7.33 -20.31 9.02
N GLN A 50 -6.28 -19.53 8.77
CA GLN A 50 -5.49 -19.53 7.52
C GLN A 50 -6.28 -19.15 6.25
N LYS A 51 -7.49 -18.60 6.40
CA LYS A 51 -8.29 -18.10 5.28
C LYS A 51 -7.65 -16.86 4.68
N HIS A 52 -7.44 -16.87 3.37
CA HIS A 52 -7.04 -15.70 2.60
C HIS A 52 -8.23 -14.77 2.38
N CYS A 53 -7.95 -13.49 2.53
CA CYS A 53 -8.86 -12.36 2.44
C CYS A 53 -8.40 -11.46 1.30
N LYS A 54 -9.34 -10.81 0.61
CA LYS A 54 -9.00 -9.98 -0.56
C LYS A 54 -8.32 -8.66 -0.18
N SER A 55 -8.65 -8.14 0.99
CA SER A 55 -8.12 -6.90 1.57
C SER A 55 -8.06 -6.98 3.09
N PHE A 56 -7.32 -6.07 3.72
CA PHE A 56 -7.26 -5.95 5.17
C PHE A 56 -8.60 -5.57 5.79
N GLU A 57 -9.45 -4.82 5.07
CA GLU A 57 -10.85 -4.60 5.46
C GLU A 57 -11.61 -5.94 5.56
N SER A 58 -11.51 -6.80 4.53
CA SER A 58 -12.19 -8.10 4.57
C SER A 58 -11.64 -9.04 5.64
N LEU A 59 -10.35 -8.92 5.98
CA LEU A 59 -9.74 -9.63 7.10
C LEU A 59 -10.26 -9.10 8.43
N ARG A 60 -10.33 -7.78 8.61
CA ARG A 60 -10.90 -7.15 9.81
C ARG A 60 -12.35 -7.59 10.02
N VAL A 61 -13.20 -7.52 9.00
CA VAL A 61 -14.59 -8.01 9.07
C VAL A 61 -14.66 -9.50 9.40
N HIS A 62 -13.70 -10.31 8.94
CA HIS A 62 -13.63 -11.72 9.30
C HIS A 62 -13.27 -11.97 10.77
N LEU A 63 -12.46 -11.08 11.38
CA LEU A 63 -11.97 -11.21 12.75
C LEU A 63 -12.91 -10.55 13.78
N THR A 64 -13.52 -9.42 13.44
CA THR A 64 -14.30 -8.59 14.38
C THR A 64 -15.74 -8.31 13.90
N GLY A 65 -16.10 -8.75 12.70
CA GLY A 65 -17.42 -8.45 12.12
C GLY A 65 -18.52 -9.39 12.61
N PRO A 66 -19.80 -9.07 12.31
CA PRO A 66 -20.96 -9.82 12.79
C PRO A 66 -21.05 -11.25 12.24
N LEU A 67 -20.36 -11.52 11.13
CA LEU A 67 -20.29 -12.84 10.49
C LEU A 67 -18.96 -13.56 10.77
N ALA A 68 -18.18 -13.08 11.75
CA ALA A 68 -16.95 -13.73 12.18
C ALA A 68 -17.28 -15.12 12.74
N LYS A 69 -16.39 -16.09 12.45
CA LYS A 69 -16.52 -17.42 13.05
C LYS A 69 -16.12 -17.32 14.52
N GLU A 70 -16.89 -17.96 15.40
CA GLU A 70 -16.70 -17.93 16.86
C GLU A 70 -15.24 -18.12 17.27
N ASN A 71 -14.59 -19.19 16.81
CA ASN A 71 -13.17 -19.43 17.12
C ASN A 71 -12.24 -18.28 16.70
N CYS A 72 -12.41 -17.71 15.49
CA CYS A 72 -11.57 -16.60 15.05
C CYS A 72 -11.84 -15.33 15.86
N LEU A 73 -13.11 -15.08 16.19
CA LEU A 73 -13.55 -13.91 16.95
C LEU A 73 -13.01 -13.96 18.38
N THR A 74 -13.18 -15.09 19.07
CA THR A 74 -12.73 -15.27 20.46
C THR A 74 -11.22 -15.10 20.55
N VAL A 75 -10.45 -15.85 19.75
CA VAL A 75 -8.98 -15.76 19.76
C VAL A 75 -8.51 -14.33 19.45
N PHE A 76 -9.09 -13.68 18.43
CA PHE A 76 -8.70 -12.32 18.09
C PHE A 76 -9.11 -11.29 19.16
N SER A 77 -10.24 -11.47 19.84
CA SER A 77 -10.68 -10.56 20.90
C SER A 77 -9.75 -10.58 22.11
N GLU A 78 -9.18 -11.75 22.44
CA GLU A 78 -8.28 -11.93 23.58
C GLU A 78 -6.83 -11.58 23.25
N GLN A 79 -6.38 -11.90 22.03
CA GLN A 79 -4.96 -11.91 21.65
C GLN A 79 -4.62 -11.04 20.44
N GLY A 80 -5.61 -10.41 19.81
CA GLY A 80 -5.46 -9.66 18.56
C GLY A 80 -5.16 -8.17 18.74
N CYS A 81 -4.32 -7.62 17.87
CA CYS A 81 -4.11 -6.17 17.76
C CYS A 81 -4.97 -5.58 16.63
N ASN A 82 -5.79 -4.58 16.96
CA ASN A 82 -6.70 -3.95 15.99
C ASN A 82 -6.00 -3.15 14.88
N HIS A 83 -4.74 -2.73 15.06
CA HIS A 83 -4.03 -1.92 14.05
C HIS A 83 -3.28 -2.78 13.03
N CYS A 84 -2.53 -3.78 13.47
CA CYS A 84 -1.75 -4.66 12.58
C CYS A 84 -2.42 -5.99 12.26
N LEU A 85 -3.53 -6.33 12.95
CA LEU A 85 -4.28 -7.58 12.81
C LEU A 85 -3.46 -8.86 13.12
N LYS A 86 -2.33 -8.71 13.82
CA LYS A 86 -1.54 -9.85 14.35
C LYS A 86 -2.17 -10.39 15.64
N ILE A 87 -1.91 -11.66 15.90
CA ILE A 87 -2.31 -12.39 17.10
C ILE A 87 -1.04 -12.69 17.90
N PHE A 88 -1.12 -12.56 19.22
CA PHE A 88 0.01 -12.71 20.15
C PHE A 88 -0.23 -13.88 21.09
N ASP A 89 0.84 -14.55 21.53
CA ASP A 89 0.74 -15.77 22.31
C ASP A 89 0.11 -15.57 23.70
N ASN A 90 0.25 -14.36 24.26
CA ASN A 90 -0.28 -14.01 25.58
C ASN A 90 -0.70 -12.52 25.66
N PRO A 91 -1.55 -12.15 26.64
CA PRO A 91 -2.03 -10.78 26.83
C PRO A 91 -0.93 -9.75 27.09
N ASP A 92 0.14 -10.11 27.79
CA ASP A 92 1.24 -9.19 28.11
C ASP A 92 2.00 -8.77 26.84
N SER A 93 2.26 -9.74 25.95
CA SER A 93 2.88 -9.49 24.64
C SER A 93 1.99 -8.60 23.77
N LEU A 94 0.67 -8.80 23.81
CA LEU A 94 -0.28 -7.93 23.13
C LEU A 94 -0.26 -6.51 23.72
N SER A 95 -0.22 -6.36 25.05
CA SER A 95 -0.21 -5.05 25.70
C SER A 95 1.05 -4.26 25.33
N ASN A 96 2.23 -4.88 25.47
CA ASN A 96 3.51 -4.28 25.06
C ASN A 96 3.52 -3.93 23.56
N HIS A 97 2.93 -4.79 22.73
CA HIS A 97 2.81 -4.50 21.31
C HIS A 97 1.87 -3.34 21.00
N LYS A 98 0.73 -3.21 21.71
CA LYS A 98 -0.26 -2.15 21.45
C LYS A 98 0.36 -0.76 21.61
N GLU A 99 1.20 -0.57 22.62
CA GLU A 99 1.93 0.68 22.85
C GLU A 99 2.87 1.01 21.68
N ALA A 100 3.60 0.03 21.15
CA ALA A 100 4.49 0.23 20.01
C ALA A 100 3.77 0.29 18.64
N CYS A 101 2.57 -0.29 18.54
CA CYS A 101 1.83 -0.40 17.27
C CYS A 101 0.93 0.82 16.99
N CYS A 102 0.53 1.51 18.05
CA CYS A 102 -0.15 2.80 17.97
C CYS A 102 0.90 3.90 17.86
N LEU A 103 1.02 4.51 16.69
CA LEU A 103 1.96 5.60 16.47
C LEU A 103 1.32 6.93 16.91
N SER A 104 2.14 7.91 17.28
CA SER A 104 1.67 9.28 17.50
C SER A 104 1.56 10.02 16.16
N ALA A 105 0.54 10.87 15.99
CA ALA A 105 0.42 11.71 14.81
C ALA A 105 1.69 12.58 14.63
N PRO A 106 2.20 12.75 13.39
CA PRO A 106 3.27 13.70 13.15
C PRO A 106 2.77 15.12 13.46
N ALA A 107 3.61 15.94 14.09
CA ALA A 107 3.27 17.34 14.31
C ALA A 107 3.26 18.07 12.96
N PRO A 108 2.17 18.74 12.56
CA PRO A 108 2.13 19.50 11.32
C PRO A 108 3.23 20.57 11.30
N LEU A 109 3.84 20.81 10.13
CA LEU A 109 4.81 21.90 9.98
C LEU A 109 4.13 23.26 10.07
N GLY A 110 2.85 23.33 9.72
CA GLY A 110 2.11 24.59 9.59
C GLY A 110 2.55 25.36 8.34
N THR A 111 2.06 26.59 8.19
CA THR A 111 2.28 27.39 6.98
C THR A 111 3.44 28.38 7.09
N THR A 112 4.09 28.51 8.24
CA THR A 112 5.11 29.54 8.49
C THR A 112 6.55 29.11 8.18
N LEU A 113 6.77 27.88 7.69
CA LEU A 113 8.11 27.46 7.28
C LEU A 113 8.54 28.19 5.99
N PRO A 114 9.73 28.82 5.96
CA PRO A 114 10.36 29.24 4.71
C PRO A 114 10.56 28.02 3.80
N CYS A 115 10.61 28.21 2.47
CA CYS A 115 11.05 27.17 1.54
C CYS A 115 12.38 26.58 2.05
N ALA A 116 12.32 25.35 2.54
CA ALA A 116 13.46 24.70 3.16
C ALA A 116 14.08 23.75 2.15
N GLU A 117 15.23 24.14 1.60
CA GLU A 117 16.24 23.15 1.28
C GLU A 117 16.86 22.72 2.61
N SER A 118 16.82 21.43 2.93
CA SER A 118 17.73 20.91 3.94
C SER A 118 19.15 21.10 3.40
N GLU A 119 19.84 22.18 3.81
CA GLU A 119 21.27 22.40 3.57
C GLU A 119 22.16 21.34 4.27
N LYS A 120 21.59 20.24 4.78
CA LYS A 120 22.35 19.00 4.85
C LYS A 120 22.68 18.62 3.42
N LYS A 121 23.83 19.11 2.94
CA LYS A 121 24.65 18.38 1.99
C LYS A 121 24.46 16.92 2.35
N ILE A 122 23.94 16.13 1.42
CA ILE A 122 24.20 14.70 1.39
C ILE A 122 25.70 14.58 1.05
N SER A 123 26.57 15.14 1.91
CA SER A 123 28.00 14.96 1.89
C SER A 123 28.19 13.61 2.53
N GLY A 124 28.48 12.63 1.68
CA GLY A 124 28.67 11.26 2.07
C GLY A 124 29.58 11.14 3.29
N VAL A 125 29.07 10.44 4.29
CA VAL A 125 29.74 9.20 4.66
C VAL A 125 28.87 8.11 4.05
N VAL A 126 29.26 7.67 2.86
CA VAL A 126 28.89 6.33 2.41
C VAL A 126 29.58 5.43 3.42
N ASP A 127 28.83 4.97 4.42
CA ASP A 127 29.30 3.86 5.22
C ASP A 127 29.40 2.71 4.22
N LEU A 128 30.63 2.30 3.89
CA LEU A 128 30.97 1.33 2.85
C LEU A 128 30.43 -0.10 3.15
N ASN A 129 29.49 -0.22 4.07
CA ASN A 129 28.91 -1.45 4.58
C ASN A 129 27.39 -1.58 4.33
N ASP A 130 26.67 -0.60 3.76
CA ASP A 130 25.22 -0.72 3.53
C ASP A 130 24.87 -1.24 2.12
N THR A 131 25.53 -2.32 1.69
CA THR A 131 25.21 -3.05 0.46
C THR A 131 23.90 -3.86 0.56
N ALA A 132 23.14 -3.73 1.65
CA ALA A 132 22.00 -4.59 1.97
C ALA A 132 20.62 -3.90 1.84
N ARG A 133 20.55 -2.58 1.63
CA ARG A 133 19.29 -1.84 1.65
C ARG A 133 18.70 -1.67 0.24
N GLY A 134 17.48 -2.18 0.02
CA GLY A 134 16.72 -2.04 -1.23
C GLY A 134 16.48 -0.57 -1.65
N PRO A 135 15.75 -0.31 -2.76
CA PRO A 135 15.58 1.06 -3.26
C PRO A 135 15.00 1.98 -2.19
N GLN A 136 15.67 3.13 -1.98
CA GLN A 136 15.24 4.13 -1.00
C GLN A 136 13.87 4.68 -1.40
N ALA A 137 12.98 4.86 -0.42
CA ALA A 137 11.65 5.40 -0.66
C ALA A 137 11.56 6.88 -0.23
N VAL A 138 10.81 7.66 -1.00
CA VAL A 138 10.45 9.05 -0.72
C VAL A 138 8.94 9.13 -0.74
N ALA A 139 8.34 9.76 0.27
CA ALA A 139 6.92 10.08 0.25
C ALA A 139 6.70 11.52 -0.18
N MET A 140 5.60 11.76 -0.88
CA MET A 140 5.21 13.08 -1.37
C MET A 140 3.71 13.26 -1.23
N ASP A 141 3.34 14.51 -0.94
CA ASP A 141 1.97 15.00 -0.96
C ASP A 141 1.96 16.48 -1.37
N CYS A 142 0.90 16.90 -2.06
CA CYS A 142 0.70 18.26 -2.52
C CYS A 142 -0.62 18.83 -2.01
N GLU A 143 -0.62 20.12 -1.68
CA GLU A 143 -1.85 20.89 -1.55
C GLU A 143 -2.16 21.59 -2.86
N MET A 144 -3.42 21.49 -3.30
CA MET A 144 -3.89 22.08 -4.54
C MET A 144 -4.94 23.17 -4.30
N VAL A 145 -4.79 24.27 -5.02
CA VAL A 145 -5.79 25.35 -5.13
C VAL A 145 -6.57 25.21 -6.43
N GLY A 146 -7.75 25.83 -6.48
CA GLY A 146 -8.62 25.88 -7.65
C GLY A 146 -8.19 26.96 -8.64
N GLY A 147 -8.20 26.60 -9.92
CA GLY A 147 -8.02 27.52 -11.05
C GLY A 147 -9.09 27.33 -12.12
N GLY A 148 -9.02 28.18 -13.15
CA GLY A 148 -10.02 28.20 -14.23
C GLY A 148 -11.28 28.97 -13.84
N SER A 149 -12.10 29.30 -14.85
CA SER A 149 -13.33 30.08 -14.66
C SER A 149 -14.40 29.37 -13.83
N ASP A 150 -14.30 28.04 -13.70
CA ASP A 150 -15.20 27.18 -12.95
C ASP A 150 -14.56 26.57 -11.69
N GLU A 151 -13.31 26.95 -11.36
CA GLU A 151 -12.56 26.49 -10.18
C GLU A 151 -12.26 24.98 -10.14
N THR A 152 -12.49 24.26 -11.25
CA THR A 152 -12.36 22.80 -11.30
C THR A 152 -10.93 22.32 -11.53
N LEU A 153 -10.03 23.20 -11.94
CA LEU A 153 -8.64 22.84 -12.18
C LEU A 153 -7.86 22.79 -10.87
N ASP A 154 -7.24 21.64 -10.59
CA ASP A 154 -6.34 21.47 -9.46
C ASP A 154 -4.94 21.97 -9.82
N LEU A 155 -4.47 23.00 -9.11
CA LEU A 155 -3.14 23.58 -9.29
C LEU A 155 -2.32 23.36 -8.02
N CYS A 156 -1.17 22.69 -8.14
CA CYS A 156 -0.24 22.54 -7.03
C CYS A 156 0.19 23.93 -6.50
N ALA A 157 0.05 24.13 -5.19
CA ALA A 157 0.40 25.37 -4.51
C ALA A 157 1.33 25.16 -3.31
N ARG A 158 1.42 23.93 -2.79
CA ARG A 158 2.39 23.53 -1.78
C ARG A 158 2.75 22.06 -1.99
N VAL A 159 4.01 21.69 -1.80
CA VAL A 159 4.48 20.31 -1.91
C VAL A 159 5.43 20.00 -0.76
N CYS A 160 5.37 18.77 -0.24
CA CYS A 160 6.34 18.26 0.73
C CYS A 160 6.82 16.88 0.30
N LEU A 161 8.14 16.66 0.43
CA LEU A 161 8.77 15.35 0.29
C LEU A 161 9.48 15.01 1.60
N VAL A 162 9.31 13.75 2.04
CA VAL A 162 10.00 13.20 3.21
C VAL A 162 10.73 11.91 2.88
N ASP A 163 11.84 11.67 3.57
CA ASP A 163 12.55 10.39 3.51
C ASP A 163 11.91 9.32 4.41
N ALA A 164 12.48 8.12 4.40
CA ALA A 164 12.00 7.00 5.22
C ALA A 164 12.17 7.22 6.73
N ASP A 165 12.97 8.20 7.15
CA ASP A 165 13.23 8.58 8.53
C ASP A 165 12.38 9.80 8.96
N GLU A 166 11.39 10.18 8.13
CA GLU A 166 10.43 11.26 8.36
C GLU A 166 11.06 12.66 8.29
N ASN A 167 12.28 12.79 7.76
CA ASN A 167 12.90 14.10 7.56
C ASN A 167 12.36 14.74 6.28
N VAL A 168 12.08 16.05 6.35
CA VAL A 168 11.79 16.85 5.15
C VAL A 168 13.04 16.93 4.29
N ILE A 169 12.94 16.43 3.06
CA ILE A 169 14.02 16.53 2.07
C ILE A 169 13.78 17.66 1.09
N PHE A 170 12.52 18.02 0.86
CA PHE A 170 12.14 19.16 0.05
C PHE A 170 10.74 19.64 0.44
N HIS A 171 10.58 20.96 0.54
CA HIS A 171 9.30 21.62 0.73
C HIS A 171 9.32 22.93 -0.03
N ALA A 172 8.21 23.24 -0.70
CA ALA A 172 8.05 24.51 -1.38
C ALA A 172 6.59 24.94 -1.45
N TYR A 173 6.37 26.26 -1.41
CA TYR A 173 5.20 26.88 -2.02
C TYR A 173 5.43 26.97 -3.53
N VAL A 174 4.42 26.60 -4.29
CA VAL A 174 4.52 26.43 -5.75
C VAL A 174 3.72 27.52 -6.42
N GLN A 175 4.34 28.24 -7.35
CA GLN A 175 3.66 29.26 -8.14
C GLN A 175 2.78 28.59 -9.21
N PRO A 176 1.45 28.74 -9.14
CA PRO A 176 0.56 28.12 -10.12
C PRO A 176 0.71 28.73 -11.51
N LEU A 177 0.58 27.91 -12.56
CA LEU A 177 0.75 28.35 -13.96
C LEU A 177 -0.34 29.30 -14.48
N ILE A 178 -1.50 29.28 -13.83
CA ILE A 178 -2.64 30.15 -14.15
C ILE A 178 -3.12 30.83 -12.86
N PRO A 179 -3.86 31.95 -12.95
CA PRO A 179 -4.38 32.62 -11.76
C PRO A 179 -5.22 31.70 -10.89
N VAL A 180 -5.00 31.77 -9.57
CA VAL A 180 -5.79 31.08 -8.57
C VAL A 180 -7.15 31.76 -8.46
N THR A 181 -8.22 30.98 -8.62
CA THR A 181 -9.60 31.46 -8.46
C THR A 181 -10.19 31.06 -7.10
N ASN A 182 -9.70 29.97 -6.51
CA ASN A 182 -10.15 29.53 -5.19
C ASN A 182 -9.00 28.87 -4.41
N TYR A 183 -8.59 29.46 -3.28
CA TYR A 183 -7.49 28.91 -2.46
C TYR A 183 -7.87 27.64 -1.68
N ARG A 184 -9.16 27.31 -1.59
CA ARG A 184 -9.68 26.19 -0.79
C ARG A 184 -9.19 26.25 0.66
N TYR A 185 -9.22 27.45 1.24
CA TYR A 185 -8.59 27.78 2.53
C TYR A 185 -8.96 26.81 3.67
N GLU A 186 -10.22 26.40 3.75
CA GLU A 186 -10.69 25.46 4.79
C GLU A 186 -10.02 24.09 4.72
N ILE A 187 -9.49 23.73 3.55
CA ILE A 187 -8.76 22.48 3.31
C ILE A 187 -7.26 22.75 3.37
N THR A 188 -6.74 23.71 2.61
CA THR A 188 -5.29 23.86 2.38
C THR A 188 -4.59 24.80 3.38
N GLY A 189 -5.34 25.68 4.04
CA GLY A 189 -4.81 26.78 4.84
C GLY A 189 -4.05 27.85 4.04
N LEU A 190 -4.07 27.79 2.70
CA LEU A 190 -3.29 28.67 1.84
C LEU A 190 -3.98 30.01 1.61
N THR A 191 -3.17 31.05 1.46
CA THR A 191 -3.59 32.42 1.15
C THR A 191 -2.71 33.00 0.08
N GLU A 192 -3.13 34.11 -0.52
CA GLU A 192 -2.34 34.83 -1.53
C GLU A 192 -0.94 35.21 -1.03
N GLU A 193 -0.81 35.55 0.26
CA GLU A 193 0.48 35.89 0.87
C GLU A 193 1.50 34.76 0.75
N HIS A 194 1.07 33.52 0.96
CA HIS A 194 1.95 32.35 0.86
C HIS A 194 2.47 32.13 -0.57
N LEU A 195 1.78 32.65 -1.59
CA LEU A 195 2.13 32.43 -3.00
C LEU A 195 2.89 33.60 -3.64
N LYS A 196 3.11 34.72 -2.93
CA LYS A 196 3.80 35.90 -3.48
C LYS A 196 5.23 35.61 -3.92
N ASP A 197 5.97 34.88 -3.09
CA ASP A 197 7.37 34.50 -3.32
C ASP A 197 7.51 32.98 -3.60
N ALA A 198 6.45 32.35 -4.12
CA ALA A 198 6.44 30.93 -4.40
C ALA A 198 7.39 30.56 -5.56
N VAL A 199 7.94 29.34 -5.49
CA VAL A 199 8.90 28.82 -6.46
C VAL A 199 8.16 28.45 -7.76
N PRO A 200 8.66 28.83 -8.94
CA PRO A 200 8.08 28.42 -10.22
C PRO A 200 7.90 26.91 -10.35
N LEU A 201 6.75 26.47 -10.85
CA LEU A 201 6.40 25.04 -10.95
C LEU A 201 7.46 24.20 -11.68
N ASN A 202 8.09 24.74 -12.72
CA ASN A 202 9.14 24.05 -13.45
C ASN A 202 10.37 23.78 -12.57
N GLU A 203 10.78 24.74 -11.74
CA GLU A 203 11.92 24.57 -10.84
C GLU A 203 11.60 23.55 -9.74
N VAL A 204 10.40 23.63 -9.17
CA VAL A 204 9.87 22.63 -8.20
C VAL A 204 9.90 21.23 -8.82
N ARG A 205 9.36 21.08 -10.03
CA ARG A 205 9.30 19.81 -10.74
C ARG A 205 10.69 19.25 -11.01
N ASP A 206 11.60 20.09 -11.52
CA ASP A 206 12.96 19.67 -11.87
C ASP A 206 13.72 19.22 -10.61
N LYS A 207 13.52 19.91 -9.48
CA LYS A 207 14.07 19.53 -8.17
C LYS A 207 13.52 18.19 -7.66
N ILE A 208 12.21 17.97 -7.76
CA ILE A 208 11.58 16.70 -7.37
C ILE A 208 12.15 15.55 -8.23
N LEU A 209 12.24 15.73 -9.55
CA LEU A 209 12.80 14.72 -10.45
C LEU A 209 14.28 14.44 -10.16
N GLU A 210 15.08 15.46 -9.83
CA GLU A 210 16.46 15.30 -9.39
C GLU A 210 16.55 14.38 -8.15
N ILE A 211 15.72 14.64 -7.14
CA ILE A 211 15.63 13.84 -5.91
C ILE A 211 15.23 12.39 -6.21
N LEU A 212 14.22 12.19 -7.07
CA LEU A 212 13.68 10.86 -7.38
C LEU A 212 14.60 10.03 -8.27
N TYR A 213 15.32 10.67 -9.21
CA TYR A 213 16.28 9.98 -10.06
C TYR A 213 17.59 9.69 -9.33
N ASN A 214 17.98 10.50 -8.34
CA ASN A 214 19.12 10.23 -7.47
C ASN A 214 20.41 9.90 -8.27
N GLY A 215 20.64 10.65 -9.34
CA GLY A 215 21.79 10.50 -10.25
C GLY A 215 21.68 9.38 -11.30
N GLU A 216 20.55 8.65 -11.38
CA GLU A 216 20.29 7.68 -12.45
C GLU A 216 19.83 8.34 -13.74
N SER A 217 20.23 7.76 -14.87
CA SER A 217 19.69 8.18 -16.17
C SER A 217 18.28 7.63 -16.38
N ILE A 218 17.46 8.36 -17.13
CA ILE A 218 16.10 7.94 -17.51
C ILE A 218 16.10 6.55 -18.18
N SER A 219 17.15 6.22 -18.94
CA SER A 219 17.32 4.92 -19.60
C SER A 219 17.50 3.75 -18.62
N ARG A 220 18.06 3.97 -17.42
CA ARG A 220 18.32 2.93 -16.41
C ARG A 220 17.16 2.69 -15.44
N LEU A 221 16.15 3.57 -15.41
CA LEU A 221 14.91 3.39 -14.64
C LEU A 221 14.14 2.11 -15.00
N ARG A 222 14.45 1.49 -16.14
CA ARG A 222 13.81 0.26 -16.64
C ARG A 222 14.37 -1.02 -16.01
N LEU A 223 15.44 -0.94 -15.22
CA LEU A 223 16.09 -2.10 -14.60
C LEU A 223 15.83 -2.10 -13.09
N ASP A 224 15.43 -3.25 -12.56
CA ASP A 224 15.36 -3.47 -11.12
C ASP A 224 16.76 -3.30 -10.49
N GLY A 225 16.85 -2.59 -9.35
CA GLY A 225 18.10 -2.41 -8.60
C GLY A 225 18.94 -1.16 -8.94
N GLY A 226 18.38 -0.17 -9.62
CA GLY A 226 19.01 1.16 -9.79
C GLY A 226 18.95 2.03 -8.52
N LYS A 227 19.63 3.18 -8.52
CA LYS A 227 19.64 4.13 -7.38
C LYS A 227 18.41 5.05 -7.31
N ALA A 228 17.53 5.01 -8.30
CA ALA A 228 16.30 5.78 -8.33
C ALA A 228 15.39 5.40 -7.15
N ARG A 229 14.68 6.39 -6.62
CA ARG A 229 13.90 6.26 -5.37
C ARG A 229 12.46 5.87 -5.66
N LEU A 230 11.89 4.97 -4.85
CA LEU A 230 10.45 4.69 -4.92
C LEU A 230 9.67 5.92 -4.48
N LEU A 231 8.63 6.29 -5.23
CA LEU A 231 7.73 7.39 -4.86
C LEU A 231 6.48 6.83 -4.20
N VAL A 232 6.28 7.19 -2.94
CA VAL A 232 5.15 6.78 -2.10
C VAL A 232 4.16 7.93 -1.99
N GLY A 233 2.87 7.65 -2.08
CA GLY A 233 1.83 8.67 -1.96
C GLY A 233 0.43 8.10 -1.72
N HIS A 234 -0.57 8.97 -1.74
CA HIS A 234 -1.98 8.61 -1.67
C HIS A 234 -2.73 9.22 -2.86
N ASN A 235 -3.17 8.40 -3.81
CA ASN A 235 -3.70 8.88 -5.08
C ASN A 235 -2.66 9.73 -5.86
N ILE A 236 -1.38 9.35 -5.76
CA ILE A 236 -0.20 10.10 -6.20
C ILE A 236 -0.23 10.57 -7.66
N LYS A 237 -1.05 9.91 -8.50
CA LYS A 237 -1.24 10.33 -9.87
C LYS A 237 -1.82 11.74 -9.96
N HIS A 238 -2.71 12.11 -9.04
CA HIS A 238 -3.31 13.44 -8.98
C HIS A 238 -2.26 14.51 -8.67
N ASP A 239 -1.36 14.25 -7.71
CA ASP A 239 -0.22 15.10 -7.42
C ASP A 239 0.71 15.26 -8.62
N LEU A 240 1.11 14.14 -9.25
CA LEU A 240 1.99 14.14 -10.43
C LEU A 240 1.38 14.91 -11.61
N ASP A 241 0.07 14.75 -11.84
CA ASP A 241 -0.66 15.46 -12.88
C ASP A 241 -0.67 16.98 -12.57
N SER A 242 -0.88 17.39 -11.31
CA SER A 242 -0.84 18.80 -10.87
C SER A 242 0.57 19.42 -11.00
N LEU A 243 1.62 18.61 -10.80
CA LEU A 243 3.02 18.98 -10.96
C LEU A 243 3.51 18.93 -12.43
N ARG A 244 2.66 18.43 -13.35
CA ARG A 244 2.99 18.19 -14.76
C ARG A 244 4.27 17.36 -14.95
N MET A 245 4.36 16.26 -14.20
CA MET A 245 5.45 15.31 -14.29
C MET A 245 4.96 13.87 -14.39
N ASN A 246 5.84 13.00 -14.87
CA ASN A 246 5.59 11.58 -14.95
C ASN A 246 6.72 10.84 -14.24
N TYR A 247 6.36 9.78 -13.52
CA TYR A 247 7.32 8.87 -12.90
C TYR A 247 6.90 7.43 -13.22
N PRO A 248 7.85 6.50 -13.47
CA PRO A 248 7.50 5.15 -13.94
C PRO A 248 6.57 4.40 -12.98
N ASP A 249 5.50 3.78 -13.51
CA ASP A 249 4.48 3.10 -12.71
C ASP A 249 5.04 2.04 -11.75
N HIS A 250 6.08 1.30 -12.15
CA HIS A 250 6.72 0.28 -11.31
C HIS A 250 7.49 0.86 -10.13
N MET A 251 7.80 2.16 -10.17
CA MET A 251 8.44 2.90 -9.07
C MET A 251 7.43 3.59 -8.14
N LEU A 252 6.13 3.56 -8.46
CA LEU A 252 5.07 4.15 -7.64
C LEU A 252 4.57 3.21 -6.55
N ARG A 253 4.29 3.76 -5.37
CA ARG A 253 3.70 3.08 -4.21
C ARG A 253 2.52 3.89 -3.71
N ASP A 254 1.39 3.68 -4.35
CA ASP A 254 0.16 4.42 -4.06
C ASP A 254 -0.72 3.67 -3.06
N THR A 255 -0.88 4.24 -1.87
CA THR A 255 -1.72 3.69 -0.79
C THR A 255 -3.21 3.65 -1.13
N ALA A 256 -3.70 4.50 -2.04
CA ALA A 256 -5.10 4.51 -2.49
C ALA A 256 -5.39 3.35 -3.46
N ASN A 257 -4.39 2.95 -4.24
CA ASN A 257 -4.50 1.92 -5.29
C ASN A 257 -3.87 0.57 -4.89
N TYR A 258 -3.25 0.47 -3.70
CA TYR A 258 -2.68 -0.77 -3.21
C TYR A 258 -3.79 -1.76 -2.82
N ARG A 259 -3.97 -2.82 -3.64
CA ARG A 259 -5.07 -3.81 -3.50
C ARG A 259 -5.38 -4.26 -2.07
N PRO A 260 -4.40 -4.60 -1.21
CA PRO A 260 -4.69 -5.01 0.17
C PRO A 260 -5.32 -3.92 1.04
N LEU A 261 -5.07 -2.65 0.73
CA LEU A 261 -5.60 -1.49 1.44
C LEU A 261 -6.94 -0.99 0.89
N MET A 262 -7.34 -1.39 -0.31
CA MET A 262 -8.61 -0.96 -0.91
C MET A 262 -9.83 -1.58 -0.21
N LYS A 263 -10.98 -0.93 -0.41
CA LYS A 263 -12.28 -1.50 -0.05
C LYS A 263 -12.54 -2.79 -0.82
N THR A 264 -13.45 -3.61 -0.30
CA THR A 264 -13.89 -4.83 -1.00
C THR A 264 -14.50 -4.59 -2.39
N ASN A 265 -15.04 -3.40 -2.65
CA ASN A 265 -15.55 -2.96 -3.95
C ASN A 265 -14.49 -2.29 -4.85
N LEU A 266 -13.21 -2.36 -4.46
CA LEU A 266 -12.07 -1.78 -5.19
C LEU A 266 -12.08 -0.24 -5.26
N VAL A 267 -12.81 0.43 -4.36
CA VAL A 267 -12.71 1.87 -4.14
C VAL A 267 -11.65 2.15 -3.07
N SER A 268 -10.94 3.27 -3.18
CA SER A 268 -9.98 3.70 -2.17
C SER A 268 -10.68 4.05 -0.83
N HIS A 269 -9.94 3.88 0.26
CA HIS A 269 -10.24 4.57 1.51
C HIS A 269 -9.51 5.91 1.53
N SER A 270 -10.01 6.88 2.29
CA SER A 270 -9.26 8.12 2.51
C SER A 270 -8.00 7.85 3.33
N LEU A 271 -6.98 8.69 3.17
CA LEU A 271 -5.77 8.63 3.99
C LEU A 271 -6.10 8.69 5.49
N LYS A 272 -7.01 9.58 5.90
CA LYS A 272 -7.52 9.69 7.26
C LYS A 272 -8.10 8.38 7.81
N TYR A 273 -8.82 7.61 6.99
CA TYR A 273 -9.29 6.29 7.41
C TYR A 273 -8.12 5.31 7.58
N LEU A 274 -7.18 5.29 6.62
CA LEU A 274 -6.05 4.36 6.63
C LEU A 274 -5.13 4.61 7.83
N THR A 275 -4.81 5.86 8.15
CA THR A 275 -3.97 6.23 9.29
C THR A 275 -4.63 5.85 10.61
N LYS A 276 -5.89 6.24 10.82
CA LYS A 276 -6.65 5.87 12.03
C LYS A 276 -6.72 4.35 12.21
N THR A 277 -6.99 3.64 11.11
CA THR A 277 -7.23 2.19 11.13
C THR A 277 -5.94 1.39 11.37
N TYR A 278 -4.84 1.75 10.68
CA TYR A 278 -3.63 0.93 10.64
C TYR A 278 -2.45 1.51 11.41
N LEU A 279 -2.44 2.82 11.69
CA LEU A 279 -1.39 3.50 12.45
C LEU A 279 -1.85 3.97 13.83
N GLY A 280 -3.16 4.12 14.05
CA GLY A 280 -3.74 4.40 15.37
C GLY A 280 -3.89 5.89 15.73
N TYR A 281 -3.64 6.80 14.78
CA TYR A 281 -3.80 8.23 14.99
C TYR A 281 -4.67 8.88 13.90
N ASP A 282 -5.31 9.99 14.27
CA ASP A 282 -6.05 10.84 13.34
C ASP A 282 -5.11 11.91 12.74
N ILE A 283 -5.37 12.26 11.49
CA ILE A 283 -4.73 13.36 10.74
C ILE A 283 -5.82 14.29 10.22
N GLN A 284 -5.43 15.43 9.64
CA GLN A 284 -6.36 16.36 9.00
C GLN A 284 -7.48 16.76 9.98
N SER A 285 -7.08 17.16 11.20
CA SER A 285 -7.99 17.61 12.26
C SER A 285 -8.36 19.10 12.13
N GLY A 286 -7.77 19.79 11.15
CA GLY A 286 -8.12 21.12 10.68
C GLY A 286 -7.79 21.20 9.19
N VAL A 287 -7.00 22.21 8.79
CA VAL A 287 -6.40 22.25 7.45
C VAL A 287 -5.43 21.08 7.27
N HIS A 288 -5.29 20.63 6.04
CA HIS A 288 -4.33 19.63 5.62
C HIS A 288 -2.92 20.23 5.64
N ASP A 289 -1.95 19.39 5.96
CA ASP A 289 -0.55 19.74 5.92
C ASP A 289 0.21 18.63 5.17
N PRO A 290 0.90 18.95 4.06
CA PRO A 290 1.47 17.94 3.18
C PRO A 290 2.60 17.16 3.85
N TYR A 291 3.21 17.69 4.94
CA TYR A 291 4.16 16.91 5.73
C TYR A 291 3.47 15.86 6.59
N GLU A 292 2.37 16.21 7.28
CA GLU A 292 1.56 15.23 8.02
C GLU A 292 1.11 14.08 7.12
N ASP A 293 0.67 14.41 5.90
CA ASP A 293 0.17 13.44 4.93
C ASP A 293 1.32 12.61 4.32
N SER A 294 2.44 13.24 3.95
CA SER A 294 3.64 12.55 3.45
C SER A 294 4.23 11.57 4.47
N VAL A 295 4.35 11.98 5.74
CA VAL A 295 4.82 11.08 6.81
C VAL A 295 3.84 9.94 7.01
N SER A 296 2.53 10.21 6.94
CA SER A 296 1.50 9.20 7.10
C SER A 296 1.52 8.13 6.02
N VAL A 297 1.67 8.52 4.74
CA VAL A 297 1.81 7.53 3.64
C VAL A 297 3.13 6.76 3.75
N MET A 298 4.22 7.39 4.18
CA MET A 298 5.50 6.72 4.42
C MET A 298 5.38 5.66 5.53
N ARG A 299 4.73 5.99 6.64
CA ARG A 299 4.48 5.06 7.75
C ARG A 299 3.59 3.90 7.34
N LEU A 300 2.54 4.14 6.55
CA LEU A 300 1.73 3.08 5.94
C LEU A 300 2.61 2.17 5.07
N TYR A 301 3.38 2.75 4.13
CA TYR A 301 4.30 2.01 3.27
C TYR A 301 5.24 1.11 4.07
N LYS A 302 5.97 1.66 5.04
CA LYS A 302 6.88 0.90 5.92
C LYS A 302 6.16 -0.24 6.64
N LYS A 303 4.96 0.00 7.18
CA LYS A 303 4.17 -1.03 7.87
C LYS A 303 3.82 -2.21 6.95
N PHE A 304 3.45 -1.92 5.70
CA PHE A 304 3.07 -2.96 4.72
C PHE A 304 4.29 -3.62 4.05
N CYS A 305 5.43 -2.94 3.98
CA CYS A 305 6.70 -3.57 3.60
C CYS A 305 7.17 -4.61 4.62
N GLN A 306 6.97 -4.35 5.90
CA GLN A 306 7.37 -5.26 7.00
C GLN A 306 6.42 -6.46 7.19
N GLN A 307 5.50 -6.71 6.26
CA GLN A 307 4.64 -7.87 6.34
C GLN A 307 5.42 -9.15 6.10
N ASP A 308 5.34 -10.03 7.08
CA ASP A 308 5.93 -11.35 6.98
C ASP A 308 4.98 -12.28 6.22
N HIS A 309 5.35 -12.54 4.98
CA HIS A 309 4.82 -13.65 4.20
C HIS A 309 5.82 -14.80 4.35
N HIS A 310 5.67 -15.62 5.39
CA HIS A 310 6.39 -16.88 5.53
C HIS A 310 6.24 -17.69 4.22
N GLN A 311 7.34 -18.28 3.72
CA GLN A 311 7.54 -18.96 2.41
C GLN A 311 8.34 -18.19 1.35
N LEU A 312 9.45 -17.53 1.72
CA LEU A 312 10.46 -17.08 0.74
C LEU A 312 11.90 -17.55 1.08
N GLU A 313 12.04 -18.48 2.02
CA GLU A 313 13.21 -19.36 2.01
C GLU A 313 12.86 -20.56 1.11
N GLU A 314 13.68 -20.77 0.07
CA GLU A 314 13.78 -21.98 -0.77
C GLU A 314 13.07 -22.11 -2.13
N ILE A 315 12.32 -21.14 -2.65
CA ILE A 315 11.99 -21.18 -4.10
C ILE A 315 12.43 -19.87 -4.73
N GLY A 316 13.66 -19.91 -5.22
CA GLY A 316 14.30 -18.81 -5.90
C GLY A 316 13.45 -18.23 -7.03
N TYR A 317 13.96 -17.11 -7.52
CA TYR A 317 13.61 -16.37 -8.74
C TYR A 317 13.47 -17.21 -10.04
N GLN A 318 13.42 -18.55 -9.95
CA GLN A 318 13.36 -19.52 -11.03
C GLN A 318 12.18 -20.48 -10.87
N LYS A 319 10.97 -19.97 -11.10
CA LYS A 319 9.99 -20.66 -11.95
C LYS A 319 9.03 -19.60 -12.45
N ILE A 320 9.33 -19.08 -13.65
CA ILE A 320 8.31 -18.53 -14.55
C ILE A 320 7.38 -19.71 -14.89
N SER A 321 6.59 -20.14 -13.93
CA SER A 321 5.44 -21.01 -14.16
C SER A 321 4.38 -20.05 -14.70
N ASN A 322 4.37 -19.90 -16.02
CA ASN A 322 3.18 -19.88 -16.85
C ASN A 322 1.88 -19.90 -16.00
N GLY A 323 1.24 -18.74 -15.82
CA GLY A 323 0.02 -18.61 -15.03
C GLY A 323 -1.16 -19.38 -15.64
N PHE A 324 -2.38 -19.12 -15.18
CA PHE A 324 -3.57 -19.81 -15.72
C PHE A 324 -3.72 -19.71 -17.25
N ASP A 325 -3.21 -18.63 -17.86
CA ASP A 325 -3.28 -18.37 -19.31
C ASP A 325 -2.50 -19.38 -20.16
N SER A 326 -1.57 -20.11 -19.54
CA SER A 326 -0.73 -21.10 -20.24
C SER A 326 -1.35 -22.50 -20.29
N TYR A 327 -2.50 -22.70 -19.67
CA TYR A 327 -3.17 -24.01 -19.59
C TYR A 327 -4.53 -23.97 -20.26
N LYS A 328 -4.90 -25.06 -20.93
CA LYS A 328 -6.27 -25.22 -21.47
C LYS A 328 -7.24 -25.51 -20.32
N SER A 329 -8.50 -25.08 -20.43
CA SER A 329 -9.51 -25.34 -19.37
C SER A 329 -9.64 -26.82 -19.00
N LYS A 330 -9.52 -27.74 -19.97
CA LYS A 330 -9.55 -29.20 -19.72
C LYS A 330 -8.37 -29.70 -18.88
N GLU A 331 -7.22 -29.01 -18.90
CA GLU A 331 -6.05 -29.35 -18.09
C GLU A 331 -6.21 -28.84 -16.66
N LEU A 332 -6.69 -27.60 -16.51
CA LEU A 332 -7.02 -27.01 -15.20
C LEU A 332 -8.12 -27.80 -14.48
N GLU A 333 -9.11 -28.31 -15.21
CA GLU A 333 -10.15 -29.20 -14.66
C GLU A 333 -9.63 -30.60 -14.29
N LYS A 334 -8.39 -30.97 -14.64
CA LYS A 334 -7.78 -32.21 -14.14
C LYS A 334 -7.00 -31.97 -12.85
N MET A 335 -6.41 -30.79 -12.69
CA MET A 335 -5.67 -30.40 -11.49
C MET A 335 -6.51 -30.49 -10.21
N ASN A 336 -5.86 -30.83 -9.11
CA ASN A 336 -6.46 -30.75 -7.78
C ASN A 336 -6.45 -29.30 -7.25
N PRO A 337 -7.23 -28.97 -6.20
CA PRO A 337 -7.32 -27.60 -5.71
C PRO A 337 -5.99 -26.99 -5.24
N SER A 338 -5.08 -27.80 -4.70
CA SER A 338 -3.76 -27.33 -4.25
C SER A 338 -2.86 -26.98 -5.43
N GLU A 339 -2.85 -27.81 -6.48
CA GLU A 339 -2.13 -27.52 -7.73
C GLU A 339 -2.62 -26.20 -8.38
N LEU A 340 -3.94 -25.97 -8.37
CA LEU A 340 -4.52 -24.71 -8.85
C LEU A 340 -4.06 -23.50 -8.00
N TYR A 341 -3.77 -23.69 -6.71
CA TYR A 341 -3.27 -22.63 -5.84
C TYR A 341 -1.78 -22.33 -6.13
N GLU A 342 -0.95 -23.37 -6.33
CA GLU A 342 0.49 -23.22 -6.62
C GLU A 342 0.79 -22.44 -7.92
N ILE A 343 -0.10 -22.51 -8.92
CA ILE A 343 0.02 -21.74 -10.16
C ILE A 343 -0.67 -20.36 -10.09
N SER A 344 -1.43 -20.09 -9.02
CA SER A 344 -2.09 -18.80 -8.81
C SER A 344 -1.06 -17.73 -8.45
N ARG A 345 -1.32 -16.49 -8.86
CA ARG A 345 -0.41 -15.35 -8.67
C ARG A 345 -1.19 -14.15 -8.18
N SER A 346 -0.49 -13.28 -7.45
CA SER A 346 -1.05 -12.00 -7.02
C SER A 346 -1.34 -11.10 -8.22
N ASN A 347 -2.43 -10.36 -8.18
CA ASN A 347 -2.74 -9.30 -9.14
C ASN A 347 -2.21 -7.92 -8.72
N TYR A 348 -1.32 -7.88 -7.74
CA TYR A 348 -0.60 -6.68 -7.31
C TYR A 348 0.82 -7.05 -6.87
N ARG A 349 1.74 -6.09 -6.98
CA ARG A 349 3.10 -6.22 -6.45
C ARG A 349 3.07 -5.90 -4.96
N CYS A 350 3.35 -6.90 -4.13
CA CYS A 350 3.37 -6.74 -2.68
C CYS A 350 4.59 -5.91 -2.25
N TRP A 351 4.40 -4.94 -1.36
CA TRP A 351 5.48 -4.05 -0.92
C TRP A 351 6.54 -4.74 -0.05
N CYS A 352 6.26 -5.93 0.50
CA CYS A 352 7.30 -6.75 1.14
C CYS A 352 8.45 -7.14 0.21
N LEU A 353 8.20 -7.12 -1.11
CA LEU A 353 9.20 -7.43 -2.12
C LEU A 353 10.21 -6.29 -2.29
N ASP A 354 9.88 -5.06 -1.91
CA ASP A 354 10.79 -3.91 -2.03
C ASP A 354 12.01 -4.01 -1.10
N LEU A 355 11.86 -4.69 0.05
CA LEU A 355 12.95 -4.93 0.99
C LEU A 355 13.87 -6.08 0.55
N ARG A 356 13.42 -6.94 -0.37
CA ARG A 356 14.08 -8.22 -0.71
C ARG A 356 14.90 -8.15 -2.01
N GLN A 357 14.92 -7.01 -2.71
CA GLN A 357 15.57 -6.89 -4.02
C GLN A 357 17.11 -6.86 -4.01
N ASN A 358 17.76 -6.97 -2.85
CA ASN A 358 19.23 -6.95 -2.74
C ASN A 358 19.89 -8.33 -2.63
N VAL A 359 19.14 -9.43 -2.74
CA VAL A 359 19.76 -10.76 -2.86
C VAL A 359 20.00 -11.04 -4.34
N GLN A 360 21.08 -10.50 -4.90
CA GLN A 360 21.63 -11.05 -6.13
C GLN A 360 22.16 -12.47 -5.85
N PRO A 361 21.98 -13.44 -6.76
CA PRO A 361 22.49 -14.80 -6.61
C PRO A 361 24.03 -14.86 -6.60
#